data_AF-A0A452GQD1-F1
#
_entry.id   AF-A0A452GQD1-F1
#
_cell.length_a   1.000
_cell.length_b   1.000
_cell.length_c   1.000
_cell.angle_alpha   90.00
_cell.angle_beta   90.00
_cell.angle_gamma   90.00
#
_symmetry.space_group_name_H-M   'P 1'
#
loop_
_entity.id
_entity.type
_entity.pdbx_description
1 polymer ?
#
loop_
_entity_poly.entity_id
_entity_poly.type
_entity_poly.pdbx_seq_one_letter_code
_entity_poly.pdbx_strand_id
1 'polypeptide(L)'
;LRLGQLLLGAACWGTVAAHKYEGAAHFALFAAVLAWLLALAVTGLSLLGRWALVPLLGARWLLANAAQDLLLGAGLYAAAAGVMGHKAERHSYCNLPGYSQPCLYRAYLAAAACAALAAALHLLSGLYCLARRCRGHRDIV
;
A
#
# COMPACT_ATOMS: atom_id res chain seq x y z
N LEU A 1 10.11 3.93 -9.42
CA LEU A 1 8.73 3.77 -8.91
C LEU A 1 8.66 2.81 -7.71
N ARG A 2 9.14 1.57 -7.83
CA ARG A 2 9.16 0.58 -6.73
C ARG A 2 9.86 1.01 -5.45
N LEU A 3 11.08 1.53 -5.57
CA LEU A 3 11.80 2.03 -4.39
C LEU A 3 11.01 3.14 -3.67
N GLY A 4 10.36 4.02 -4.44
CA GLY A 4 9.49 5.07 -3.92
C GLY A 4 8.26 4.53 -3.18
N GLN A 5 7.60 3.50 -3.71
CA GLN A 5 6.50 2.80 -3.01
C GLN A 5 6.95 2.22 -1.68
N LEU A 6 8.13 1.58 -1.66
CA LEU A 6 8.66 0.94 -0.46
C LEU A 6 9.04 1.97 0.61
N LEU A 7 9.74 3.04 0.22
CA LEU A 7 10.12 4.14 1.12
C LEU A 7 8.90 4.89 1.65
N LEU A 8 7.94 5.21 0.78
CA LEU A 8 6.69 5.86 1.21
C LEU A 8 5.90 4.95 2.16
N GLY A 9 5.76 3.68 1.81
CA GLY A 9 5.09 2.70 2.67
C GLY A 9 5.77 2.62 4.04
N ALA A 10 7.10 2.52 4.10
CA ALA A 10 7.83 2.51 5.36
C ALA A 10 7.59 3.78 6.20
N ALA A 11 7.64 4.96 5.59
CA ALA A 11 7.37 6.23 6.27
C ALA A 11 5.93 6.27 6.81
N CYS A 12 4.95 5.86 6.01
CA CYS A 12 3.55 5.80 6.40
C CYS A 12 3.28 4.75 7.49
N TRP A 13 3.97 3.61 7.48
CA TRP A 13 3.86 2.62 8.55
C TRP A 13 4.45 3.11 9.86
N GLY A 14 5.54 3.89 9.81
CA GLY A 14 6.11 4.53 10.99
C GLY A 14 5.13 5.48 11.67
N THR A 15 4.37 6.28 10.90
CA THR A 15 3.36 7.19 11.46
C THR A 15 2.13 6.46 11.99
N VAL A 16 1.70 5.40 11.30
CA VAL A 16 0.59 4.55 11.73
C VAL A 16 0.93 3.78 13.02
N ALA A 17 2.15 3.23 13.15
CA ALA A 17 2.54 2.43 14.31
C ALA A 17 2.51 3.22 15.63
N ALA A 18 2.61 4.56 15.58
CA ALA A 18 2.54 5.42 16.75
C ALA A 18 1.11 5.55 17.34
N HIS A 19 0.07 5.05 16.65
CA HIS A 19 -1.32 5.22 17.04
C HIS A 19 -2.04 3.89 17.29
N LYS A 20 -2.85 3.83 18.36
CA LYS A 20 -3.73 2.69 18.65
C LYS A 20 -5.01 2.80 17.82
N TYR A 21 -5.10 2.02 16.74
CA TYR A 21 -6.30 1.94 15.91
C TYR A 21 -7.25 0.83 16.39
N GLU A 22 -8.54 1.12 16.43
CA GLU A 22 -9.58 0.18 16.90
C GLU A 22 -10.50 -0.31 15.77
N GLY A 23 -10.92 -1.57 15.88
CA GLY A 23 -11.92 -2.21 15.03
C GLY A 23 -11.46 -2.38 13.58
N ALA A 24 -12.33 -2.08 12.62
CA ALA A 24 -12.09 -2.26 11.18
C ALA A 24 -10.82 -1.56 10.65
N ALA A 25 -10.39 -0.47 11.30
CA ALA A 25 -9.17 0.24 10.95
C ALA A 25 -7.92 -0.65 11.13
N HIS A 26 -7.89 -1.48 12.17
CA HIS A 26 -6.77 -2.37 12.45
C HIS A 26 -6.59 -3.43 11.36
N PHE A 27 -7.69 -4.06 10.92
CA PHE A 27 -7.67 -5.05 9.84
C PHE A 27 -7.27 -4.45 8.51
N ALA A 28 -7.76 -3.24 8.19
CA ALA A 28 -7.39 -2.55 6.96
C ALA A 28 -5.89 -2.22 6.90
N LEU A 29 -5.32 -1.75 8.03
CA LEU A 29 -3.87 -1.49 8.12
C LEU A 29 -3.07 -2.78 8.03
N PHE A 30 -3.50 -3.84 8.72
CA PHE A 30 -2.82 -5.12 8.67
C PHE A 30 -2.76 -5.69 7.25
N ALA A 31 -3.87 -5.67 6.52
CA ALA A 31 -3.92 -6.12 5.13
C ALA A 31 -2.99 -5.30 4.22
N ALA A 32 -2.93 -3.98 4.43
CA ALA A 32 -2.07 -3.11 3.65
C ALA A 32 -0.57 -3.27 4.02
N VAL A 33 -0.22 -3.50 5.30
CA VAL A 33 1.16 -3.86 5.71
C VAL A 33 1.57 -5.18 5.08
N LEU A 34 0.68 -6.17 5.08
CA LEU A 34 0.95 -7.46 4.45
C LEU A 34 1.22 -7.30 2.95
N ALA A 35 0.41 -6.50 2.25
CA ALA A 35 0.62 -6.19 0.84
C ALA A 35 1.97 -5.51 0.59
N TRP A 36 2.37 -4.58 1.47
CA TRP A 36 3.67 -3.93 1.41
C TRP A 36 4.84 -4.89 1.63
N LEU A 37 4.77 -5.76 2.64
CA LEU A 37 5.78 -6.78 2.92
C LEU A 37 5.93 -7.76 1.75
N LEU A 38 4.81 -8.13 1.13
CA LEU A 38 4.83 -9.00 -0.04
C LEU A 38 5.47 -8.29 -1.25
N ALA A 39 5.17 -7.00 -1.46
CA ALA A 39 5.84 -6.19 -2.47
C ALA A 39 7.35 -6.06 -2.21
N LEU A 40 7.76 -5.90 -0.95
CA LEU A 40 9.16 -5.88 -0.54
C LEU A 40 9.86 -7.20 -0.86
N ALA A 41 9.27 -8.34 -0.48
CA ALA A 41 9.82 -9.67 -0.73
C ALA A 41 9.99 -9.94 -2.23
N VAL A 42 8.96 -9.62 -3.03
CA VAL A 42 9.00 -9.79 -4.49
C VAL A 42 10.04 -8.87 -5.13
N THR A 43 10.19 -7.65 -4.63
CA THR A 43 11.23 -6.73 -5.10
C THR A 43 12.63 -7.24 -4.73
N GLY A 44 12.81 -7.76 -3.52
CA GLY A 44 14.07 -8.41 -3.10
C GLY A 44 14.43 -9.59 -4.00
N LEU A 45 13.50 -10.50 -4.27
CA LEU A 45 13.69 -11.60 -5.22
C LEU A 45 14.06 -11.12 -6.62
N SER A 46 13.46 -10.02 -7.06
CA SER A 46 13.74 -9.40 -8.36
C SER A 46 15.14 -8.78 -8.41
N LEU A 47 15.61 -8.16 -7.34
CA LEU A 47 16.97 -7.59 -7.28
C LEU A 47 18.05 -8.67 -7.16
N LEU A 48 17.74 -9.79 -6.50
CA LEU A 48 18.68 -10.90 -6.30
C LEU A 48 18.86 -11.81 -7.53
N GLY A 49 18.18 -11.57 -8.67
CA GLY A 49 18.25 -12.51 -9.79
C GLY A 49 17.44 -13.80 -9.57
N ARG A 50 16.68 -13.89 -8.47
CA ARG A 50 16.17 -15.14 -7.90
C ARG A 50 14.70 -15.42 -8.19
N TRP A 51 14.10 -14.67 -9.11
CA TRP A 51 12.70 -14.85 -9.53
C TRP A 51 12.40 -16.25 -10.10
N ALA A 52 13.40 -16.93 -10.67
CA ALA A 52 13.28 -18.29 -11.20
C ALA A 52 13.08 -19.36 -10.11
N LEU A 53 13.40 -19.05 -8.83
CA LEU A 53 13.19 -19.97 -7.71
C LEU A 53 11.71 -20.14 -7.34
N VAL A 54 10.81 -19.34 -7.91
CA VAL A 54 9.38 -19.43 -7.64
C VAL A 54 8.72 -20.28 -8.73
N PRO A 55 8.45 -21.57 -8.48
CA PRO A 55 8.20 -22.55 -9.54
C PRO A 55 6.94 -22.27 -10.37
N LEU A 56 5.94 -21.57 -9.82
CA LEU A 56 4.75 -21.16 -10.56
C LEU A 56 4.83 -19.74 -11.15
N LEU A 57 5.58 -18.83 -10.53
CA LEU A 57 5.52 -17.40 -10.85
C LEU A 57 6.68 -16.94 -11.73
N GLY A 58 7.79 -17.69 -11.82
CA GLY A 58 8.97 -17.32 -12.59
C GLY A 58 8.69 -17.08 -14.08
N ALA A 59 7.91 -17.95 -14.74
CA ALA A 59 7.56 -17.80 -16.17
C ALA A 59 6.59 -16.65 -16.44
N ARG A 60 5.85 -16.19 -15.42
CA ARG A 60 4.85 -15.12 -15.50
C ARG A 60 5.21 -13.97 -14.56
N TRP A 61 6.49 -13.76 -14.27
CA TRP A 61 6.94 -12.89 -13.18
C TRP A 61 6.43 -11.45 -13.32
N LEU A 62 6.45 -10.91 -14.54
CA LEU A 62 5.90 -9.59 -14.82
C LEU A 62 4.38 -9.51 -14.63
N LEU A 63 3.63 -10.59 -14.95
CA LEU A 63 2.19 -10.67 -14.68
C LEU A 63 1.92 -10.69 -13.17
N ALA A 64 2.68 -11.52 -12.46
CA ALA A 64 2.54 -11.71 -11.02
C ALA A 64 2.75 -10.38 -10.30
N ASN A 65 3.74 -9.61 -10.75
CA ASN A 65 4.02 -8.28 -10.23
C ASN A 65 2.94 -7.26 -10.57
N ALA A 66 2.45 -7.25 -11.81
CA ALA A 66 1.32 -6.40 -12.19
C ALA A 66 0.07 -6.73 -11.36
N ALA A 67 -0.24 -8.02 -11.20
CA ALA A 67 -1.38 -8.50 -10.43
C ALA A 67 -1.23 -8.14 -8.94
N GLN A 68 -0.04 -8.32 -8.37
CA GLN A 68 0.28 -7.89 -7.01
C GLN A 68 0.04 -6.39 -6.83
N ASP A 69 0.61 -5.57 -7.72
CA ASP A 69 0.50 -4.11 -7.64
C ASP A 69 -0.95 -3.63 -7.82
N LEU A 70 -1.74 -4.25 -8.71
CA LEU A 70 -3.14 -3.87 -8.95
C LEU A 70 -4.11 -4.41 -7.88
N LEU A 71 -4.11 -5.72 -7.64
CA LEU A 71 -5.09 -6.37 -6.77
C LEU A 71 -4.79 -6.12 -5.30
N LEU A 72 -3.57 -6.43 -4.89
CA LEU A 72 -3.16 -6.39 -3.49
C LEU A 72 -2.69 -4.99 -3.10
N GLY A 73 -1.88 -4.34 -3.93
CA GLY A 73 -1.45 -2.96 -3.72
C GLY A 73 -2.61 -1.99 -3.84
N ALA A 74 -2.99 -1.63 -5.07
CA ALA A 74 -3.97 -0.58 -5.32
C ALA A 74 -5.33 -0.89 -4.67
N GLY A 75 -5.81 -2.14 -4.77
CA GLY A 75 -7.08 -2.57 -4.17
C GLY A 75 -7.13 -2.43 -2.64
N LEU A 76 -6.18 -3.06 -1.91
CA LEU A 76 -6.21 -3.04 -0.45
C LEU A 76 -5.89 -1.65 0.10
N TYR A 77 -4.96 -0.91 -0.51
CA TYR A 77 -4.67 0.46 -0.08
C TYR A 77 -5.83 1.42 -0.36
N ALA A 78 -6.57 1.26 -1.47
CA ALA A 78 -7.77 2.06 -1.72
C ALA A 78 -8.88 1.74 -0.71
N ALA A 79 -9.09 0.46 -0.39
CA ALA A 79 -10.03 0.06 0.66
C ALA A 79 -9.62 0.64 2.02
N ALA A 80 -8.33 0.57 2.38
CA ALA A 80 -7.81 1.16 3.61
C ALA A 80 -8.00 2.68 3.63
N ALA A 81 -7.74 3.38 2.53
CA ALA A 81 -7.98 4.82 2.41
C ALA A 81 -9.47 5.16 2.65
N GLY A 82 -10.39 4.37 2.07
CA GLY A 82 -11.83 4.55 2.29
C GLY A 82 -12.26 4.33 3.74
N VAL A 83 -11.80 3.24 4.37
CA VAL A 83 -12.11 2.94 5.78
C VAL A 83 -11.57 4.03 6.71
N MET A 84 -10.34 4.49 6.48
CA MET A 84 -9.72 5.55 7.28
C MET A 84 -10.36 6.91 7.04
N GLY A 85 -10.72 7.23 5.80
CA GLY A 85 -11.44 8.45 5.45
C GLY A 85 -12.82 8.50 6.13
N HIS A 86 -13.57 7.40 6.08
CA HIS A 86 -14.85 7.29 6.78
C HIS A 86 -14.72 7.44 8.31
N LYS A 87 -13.68 6.82 8.90
CA LYS A 87 -13.35 7.00 10.32
C LYS A 87 -12.95 8.44 10.64
N ALA A 88 -12.21 9.11 9.76
CA ALA A 88 -11.83 10.52 9.92
C ALA A 88 -13.06 11.42 9.89
N GLU A 89 -13.98 11.24 8.94
CA GLU A 89 -15.23 12.01 8.86
C GLU A 89 -16.05 11.88 10.14
N ARG A 90 -16.22 10.64 10.66
CA ARG A 90 -16.93 10.40 11.92
C ARG A 90 -16.28 11.04 13.15
N HIS A 91 -14.98 11.35 13.10
CA HIS A 91 -14.26 12.01 14.20
C HIS A 91 -14.02 13.50 13.94
N SER A 92 -14.59 14.08 12.88
CA SER A 92 -14.44 15.50 12.54
C SER A 92 -14.91 16.44 13.67
N TYR A 93 -15.84 15.98 14.51
CA TYR A 93 -16.35 16.74 15.66
C TYR A 93 -15.26 17.14 16.66
N CYS A 94 -14.17 16.38 16.79
CA CYS A 94 -13.10 16.69 17.73
C CYS A 94 -12.03 17.66 17.17
N ASN A 95 -12.21 18.15 15.93
CA ASN A 95 -11.33 19.14 15.30
C ASN A 95 -11.81 20.60 15.49
N LEU A 96 -12.83 20.81 16.33
CA LEU A 96 -13.37 22.14 16.63
C LEU A 96 -12.46 22.94 17.58
N PRO A 97 -12.34 24.26 17.40
CA PRO A 97 -11.59 25.11 18.32
C PRO A 97 -12.24 25.08 19.71
N GLY A 98 -11.49 24.65 20.73
CA GLY A 98 -11.94 24.53 22.12
C GLY A 98 -12.05 23.10 22.65
N TYR A 99 -11.87 22.07 21.79
CA TYR A 99 -11.83 20.68 22.25
C TYR A 99 -10.44 20.34 22.82
N SER A 100 -10.39 19.94 24.10
CA SER A 100 -9.14 19.73 24.84
C SER A 100 -8.72 18.26 25.00
N GLN A 101 -9.59 17.31 24.62
CA GLN A 101 -9.30 15.88 24.75
C GLN A 101 -8.54 15.33 23.53
N PRO A 102 -7.74 14.25 23.70
CA PRO A 102 -6.98 13.64 22.61
C PRO A 102 -7.90 13.18 21.47
N CYS A 103 -7.66 13.72 20.27
CA CYS A 103 -8.50 13.52 19.10
C CYS A 103 -7.76 12.68 18.04
N LEU A 104 -8.40 11.61 17.57
CA LEU A 104 -7.84 10.70 16.55
C LEU A 104 -8.09 11.17 15.11
N TYR A 105 -8.82 12.27 14.90
CA TYR A 105 -9.15 12.81 13.57
C TYR A 105 -7.92 12.94 12.67
N ARG A 106 -6.88 13.62 13.16
CA ARG A 106 -5.64 13.85 12.39
C ARG A 106 -4.90 12.55 12.07
N ALA A 107 -4.93 11.57 12.98
CA ALA A 107 -4.29 10.27 12.77
C ALA A 107 -5.02 9.45 11.69
N TYR A 108 -6.36 9.45 11.69
CA TYR A 108 -7.16 8.80 10.64
C TYR A 108 -7.01 9.50 9.29
N LEU A 109 -6.96 10.84 9.27
CA LEU A 109 -6.77 11.63 8.06
C LEU A 109 -5.38 11.38 7.44
N ALA A 110 -4.33 11.39 8.26
CA ALA A 110 -2.97 11.09 7.82
C ALA A 110 -2.87 9.66 7.26
N ALA A 111 -3.46 8.67 7.95
CA ALA A 111 -3.50 7.29 7.48
C ALA A 111 -4.26 7.15 6.15
N ALA A 112 -5.40 7.85 5.98
CA ALA A 112 -6.16 7.87 4.74
C ALA A 112 -5.36 8.46 3.57
N ALA A 113 -4.68 9.60 3.79
CA ALA A 113 -3.83 10.23 2.77
C ALA A 113 -2.64 9.35 2.38
N CYS A 114 -1.98 8.75 3.38
CA CYS A 114 -0.90 7.79 3.17
C CYS A 114 -1.35 6.59 2.33
N ALA A 115 -2.48 5.97 2.70
CA ALA A 115 -3.05 4.84 1.98
C ALA A 115 -3.46 5.22 0.55
N ALA A 116 -4.06 6.40 0.34
CA ALA A 116 -4.44 6.87 -0.98
C ALA A 116 -3.21 7.09 -1.90
N LEU A 117 -2.14 7.70 -1.37
CA LEU A 117 -0.91 7.91 -2.12
C LEU A 117 -0.22 6.58 -2.46
N ALA A 118 -0.19 5.62 -1.51
CA ALA A 118 0.29 4.27 -1.76
C ALA A 118 -0.53 3.55 -2.84
N ALA A 119 -1.87 3.65 -2.79
CA ALA A 119 -2.76 3.09 -3.79
C ALA A 119 -2.46 3.65 -5.20
N ALA A 120 -2.29 4.97 -5.32
CA ALA A 120 -1.96 5.62 -6.58
C ALA A 120 -0.61 5.14 -7.14
N LEU A 121 0.41 5.04 -6.30
CA LEU A 121 1.72 4.53 -6.74
C LEU A 121 1.64 3.06 -7.16
N HIS A 122 0.92 2.21 -6.43
CA HIS A 122 0.70 0.81 -6.80
C HIS A 122 -0.06 0.66 -8.11
N LEU A 123 -1.10 1.47 -8.33
CA LEU A 123 -1.82 1.52 -9.59
C LEU A 123 -0.87 1.88 -10.75
N LEU A 124 -0.08 2.95 -10.61
CA LEU A 124 0.89 3.36 -11.62
C LEU A 124 1.93 2.28 -11.91
N SER A 125 2.42 1.58 -10.88
CA SER A 125 3.37 0.46 -11.05
C SER A 125 2.76 -0.74 -11.76
N GLY A 126 1.53 -1.11 -11.40
CA GLY A 126 0.81 -2.18 -12.07
C GLY A 126 0.55 -1.88 -13.54
N LEU A 127 0.07 -0.66 -13.84
CA LEU A 127 -0.13 -0.18 -15.22
C LEU A 127 1.19 -0.15 -16.00
N TYR A 128 2.28 0.28 -15.36
CA TYR A 128 3.60 0.29 -15.98
C TYR A 128 4.11 -1.12 -16.29
N CYS A 129 3.93 -2.08 -15.38
CA CYS A 129 4.25 -3.49 -15.62
C CYS A 129 3.41 -4.07 -16.77
N LEU A 130 2.12 -3.76 -16.83
CA LEU A 130 1.26 -4.16 -17.95
C LEU A 130 1.73 -3.55 -19.27
N ALA A 131 2.08 -2.27 -19.29
CA ALA A 131 2.60 -1.61 -20.48
C ALA A 131 3.91 -2.24 -20.97
N ARG A 132 4.86 -2.56 -20.07
CA ARG A 132 6.08 -3.31 -20.42
C ARG A 132 5.76 -4.69 -20.98
N ARG A 133 4.78 -5.39 -20.41
CA ARG A 133 4.32 -6.70 -20.89
C ARG A 133 3.85 -6.62 -22.34
N CYS A 134 3.02 -5.62 -22.66
CA CYS A 134 2.51 -5.41 -24.01
C CYS A 134 3.62 -5.11 -25.01
N ARG A 135 4.77 -4.59 -24.55
CA ARG A 135 6.00 -4.39 -25.35
C ARG A 135 6.93 -5.60 -25.38
N GLY A 136 6.48 -6.78 -24.92
CA GLY A 136 7.23 -8.03 -25.00
C GLY A 136 8.30 -8.24 -23.93
N HIS A 137 8.41 -7.37 -22.94
CA HIS A 137 9.38 -7.55 -21.85
C HIS A 137 8.91 -8.64 -20.87
N ARG A 138 9.87 -9.37 -20.29
CA ARG A 138 9.60 -10.51 -19.39
C ARG A 138 9.94 -10.24 -17.93
N ASP A 139 10.70 -9.18 -17.67
CA ASP A 139 11.27 -8.85 -16.38
C ASP A 139 11.08 -7.37 -15.99
N ILE A 140 11.22 -7.13 -14.69
CA ILE A 140 10.91 -5.84 -14.04
C ILE A 140 12.12 -4.91 -14.09
N VAL A 141 13.33 -5.47 -14.26
CA VAL A 141 14.58 -4.71 -14.37
C VAL A 141 14.60 -4.07 -15.76
#